data_AF-A0A2U8W6N8-F1
#
_entry.id   AF-A0A2U8W6N8-F1
#
_cell.length_a   1.000
_cell.length_b   1.000
_cell.length_c   1.000
_cell.angle_alpha   90.00
_cell.angle_beta   90.00
_cell.angle_gamma   90.00
#
_symmetry.space_group_name_H-M   'P 1'
#
loop_
_entity.id
_entity.type
_entity.pdbx_description
1 polymer ?
#
loop_
_entity_poly.entity_id
_entity_poly.type
_entity_poly.pdbx_seq_one_letter_code
_entity_poly.pdbx_strand_id
1 'polypeptide(L)'
;MLQGQIEQFSSDGTVSGWFRKSTFAKPAIARIAFNDGTVQRVIADRFRRDLLERGISHGHYGFLLRAPAVAASGATLAVLLDDETESPVAEARMSGLPLVQSRAYPLLLHVEDIIAPEQRWTCEDIATHVSNFNVTQACSSLGVETFVERIAQFCFGEFPSSEMMMGFADAIKSRTATPERVFLAMLDSKQALEKGVQSLPGPYSPEYPFS
;
A
#
# COMPACT_ATOMS: atom_id res chain seq x y z
N MET A 1 -7.81 -15.93 0.45
CA MET A 1 -8.36 -15.76 1.82
C MET A 1 -7.96 -14.39 2.33
N LEU A 2 -8.92 -13.62 2.84
CA LEU A 2 -8.65 -12.31 3.44
C LEU A 2 -8.06 -12.48 4.86
N GLN A 3 -7.06 -11.68 5.18
CA GLN A 3 -6.46 -11.56 6.51
C GLN A 3 -6.45 -10.09 6.90
N GLY A 4 -6.66 -9.78 8.17
CA GLY A 4 -6.61 -8.40 8.61
C GLY A 4 -7.01 -8.23 10.07
N GLN A 5 -6.96 -6.98 10.51
CA GLN A 5 -7.32 -6.59 11.87
C GLN A 5 -7.92 -5.18 11.85
N ILE A 6 -8.92 -4.96 12.70
CA ILE A 6 -9.39 -3.63 13.08
C ILE A 6 -8.62 -3.25 14.35
N GLU A 7 -7.90 -2.13 14.30
CA GLU A 7 -6.91 -1.82 15.35
C GLU A 7 -7.29 -0.62 16.18
N GLN A 8 -7.79 0.44 15.54
CA GLN A 8 -8.03 1.70 16.23
C GLN A 8 -9.39 2.28 15.85
N PHE A 9 -10.03 2.81 16.87
CA PHE A 9 -11.12 3.75 16.72
C PHE A 9 -10.73 5.08 17.36
N SER A 10 -10.93 6.16 16.63
CA SER A 10 -10.61 7.50 17.05
C SER A 10 -11.86 8.22 17.59
N SER A 11 -11.66 9.15 18.52
CA SER A 11 -12.73 9.94 19.14
C SER A 11 -13.53 10.77 18.15
N ASP A 12 -12.98 11.01 16.96
CA ASP A 12 -13.64 11.69 15.85
C ASP A 12 -14.58 10.78 15.03
N GLY A 13 -14.74 9.51 15.43
CA GLY A 13 -15.56 8.52 14.75
C GLY A 13 -14.85 7.77 13.62
N THR A 14 -13.53 7.90 13.51
CA THR A 14 -12.76 7.20 12.47
C THR A 14 -12.36 5.80 12.92
N VAL A 15 -12.45 4.81 12.03
CA VAL A 15 -12.01 3.41 12.22
C VAL A 15 -10.83 3.15 11.30
N SER A 16 -9.79 2.51 11.83
CA SER A 16 -8.62 2.13 11.06
C SER A 16 -8.12 0.73 11.43
N GLY A 17 -7.36 0.17 10.50
CA GLY A 17 -6.76 -1.13 10.64
C GLY A 17 -6.02 -1.49 9.37
N TRP A 18 -5.91 -2.79 9.12
CA TRP A 18 -5.33 -3.28 7.88
C TRP A 18 -5.97 -4.59 7.44
N PHE A 19 -5.94 -4.85 6.14
CA PHE A 19 -6.29 -6.16 5.60
C PHE A 19 -5.65 -6.39 4.24
N ARG A 20 -5.46 -7.65 3.89
CA ARG A 20 -4.87 -8.09 2.62
C ARG A 20 -5.55 -9.36 2.12
N LYS A 21 -5.59 -9.51 0.80
CA LYS A 21 -5.85 -10.81 0.16
C LYS A 21 -4.51 -11.47 -0.17
N SER A 22 -4.55 -12.78 -0.39
CA SER A 22 -3.39 -13.55 -0.87
C SER A 22 -2.98 -13.18 -2.31
N THR A 23 -3.85 -12.49 -3.04
CA THR A 23 -3.59 -11.97 -4.39
C THR A 23 -3.14 -10.53 -4.30
N PHE A 24 -2.02 -10.21 -4.95
CA PHE A 24 -1.33 -8.91 -4.87
C PHE A 24 -1.65 -7.95 -6.02
N ALA A 25 -2.42 -8.41 -7.02
CA ALA A 25 -2.61 -7.67 -8.27
C ALA A 25 -3.46 -6.39 -8.16
N LYS A 26 -4.19 -6.21 -7.05
CA LYS A 26 -5.07 -5.07 -6.79
C LYS A 26 -5.14 -4.77 -5.29
N PRO A 27 -5.43 -3.51 -4.89
CA PRO A 27 -5.79 -3.20 -3.52
C PRO A 27 -6.87 -4.15 -3.01
N ALA A 28 -6.71 -4.64 -1.78
CA ALA A 28 -7.71 -5.52 -1.20
C ALA A 28 -8.98 -4.73 -0.91
N ILE A 29 -10.13 -5.39 -1.07
CA ILE A 29 -11.44 -4.83 -0.73
C ILE A 29 -12.14 -5.74 0.26
N ALA A 30 -12.76 -5.14 1.26
CA ALA A 30 -13.49 -5.81 2.33
C ALA A 30 -14.77 -5.03 2.68
N ARG A 31 -15.56 -5.57 3.60
CA ARG A 31 -16.71 -4.87 4.20
C ARG A 31 -16.49 -4.73 5.70
N ILE A 32 -16.93 -3.61 6.26
CA ILE A 32 -17.04 -3.42 7.71
C ILE A 32 -18.52 -3.35 8.06
N ALA A 33 -19.00 -4.36 8.76
CA ALA A 33 -20.34 -4.41 9.31
C ALA A 33 -20.35 -3.85 10.73
N PHE A 34 -21.29 -2.97 11.01
CA PHE A 34 -21.52 -2.35 12.32
C PHE A 34 -22.76 -2.95 12.98
N ASN A 35 -22.84 -2.87 14.30
CA ASN A 35 -23.97 -3.40 15.08
C ASN A 35 -25.30 -2.67 14.87
N ASP A 36 -25.30 -1.49 14.24
CA ASP A 36 -26.52 -0.79 13.81
C ASP A 36 -27.09 -1.33 12.48
N GLY A 37 -26.44 -2.35 11.89
CA GLY A 37 -26.80 -2.91 10.59
C GLY A 37 -26.16 -2.20 9.40
N THR A 38 -25.41 -1.11 9.63
CA THR A 38 -24.66 -0.44 8.57
C THR A 38 -23.54 -1.35 8.09
N VAL A 39 -23.41 -1.48 6.77
CA VAL A 39 -22.28 -2.15 6.14
C VAL A 39 -21.61 -1.18 5.18
N GLN A 40 -20.31 -0.94 5.39
CA GLN A 40 -19.50 -0.11 4.49
C GLN A 40 -18.49 -0.96 3.76
N ARG A 41 -18.32 -0.74 2.46
CA ARG A 41 -17.23 -1.33 1.67
C ARG A 41 -15.98 -0.46 1.83
N VAL A 42 -14.83 -1.09 2.03
CA VAL A 42 -13.57 -0.40 2.32
C VAL A 42 -12.44 -0.98 1.49
N ILE A 43 -11.50 -0.12 1.08
CA ILE A 43 -10.30 -0.47 0.34
C ILE A 43 -9.09 -0.33 1.28
N ALA A 44 -8.18 -1.31 1.21
CA ALA A 44 -6.90 -1.28 1.90
C ALA A 44 -5.79 -0.87 0.92
N ASP A 45 -5.66 0.44 0.72
CA ASP A 45 -4.70 1.07 -0.19
C ASP A 45 -3.73 2.02 0.52
N ARG A 46 -3.90 2.26 1.83
CA ARG A 46 -3.07 3.20 2.56
C ARG A 46 -1.75 2.56 2.98
N PHE A 47 -0.67 3.28 2.73
CA PHE A 47 0.65 2.88 3.18
C PHE A 47 0.75 2.87 4.71
N ARG A 48 1.36 1.80 5.24
CA ARG A 48 1.70 1.64 6.64
C ARG A 48 3.10 1.06 6.79
N ARG A 49 4.00 1.87 7.36
CA ARG A 49 5.40 1.51 7.59
C ARG A 49 5.54 0.28 8.48
N ASP A 50 4.72 0.17 9.52
CA ASP A 50 4.78 -0.96 10.46
C ASP A 50 4.41 -2.30 9.81
N LEU A 51 3.48 -2.31 8.86
CA LEU A 51 3.12 -3.53 8.12
C LEU A 51 4.27 -3.99 7.22
N LEU A 52 4.89 -3.03 6.55
CA LEU A 52 6.07 -3.27 5.75
C LEU A 52 7.24 -3.80 6.60
N GLU A 53 7.56 -3.16 7.72
CA GLU A 53 8.65 -3.57 8.62
C GLU A 53 8.44 -4.99 9.17
N ARG A 54 7.18 -5.42 9.31
CA ARG A 54 6.80 -6.79 9.71
C ARG A 54 6.85 -7.79 8.55
N GLY A 55 7.28 -7.38 7.36
CA GLY A 55 7.35 -8.22 6.16
C GLY A 55 5.98 -8.51 5.52
N ILE A 56 4.95 -7.71 5.85
CA ILE A 56 3.63 -7.81 5.21
C ILE A 56 3.70 -7.04 3.87
N SER A 57 4.37 -7.66 2.89
CA SER A 57 4.55 -7.20 1.49
C SER A 57 4.85 -5.68 1.38
N HIS A 58 4.22 -4.93 0.48
CA HIS A 58 4.56 -3.54 0.16
C HIS A 58 3.95 -2.49 1.10
N GLY A 59 3.38 -2.89 2.24
CA GLY A 59 2.86 -1.98 3.27
C GLY A 59 1.56 -1.23 2.93
N HIS A 60 1.03 -1.34 1.71
CA HIS A 60 -0.25 -0.72 1.33
C HIS A 60 -1.42 -1.66 1.59
N TYR A 61 -1.67 -1.87 2.88
CA TYR A 61 -2.78 -2.68 3.37
C TYR A 61 -3.57 -1.96 4.46
N GLY A 62 -3.23 -0.70 4.76
CA GLY A 62 -3.97 0.10 5.71
C GLY A 62 -5.30 0.55 5.13
N PHE A 63 -6.31 0.65 5.98
CA PHE A 63 -7.56 1.32 5.64
C PHE A 63 -7.90 2.38 6.67
N LEU A 64 -8.70 3.35 6.25
CA LEU A 64 -9.31 4.36 7.11
C LEU A 64 -10.74 4.61 6.62
N LEU A 65 -11.72 4.51 7.51
CA LEU A 65 -13.11 4.89 7.21
C LEU A 65 -13.74 5.61 8.38
N ARG A 66 -14.85 6.32 8.13
CA ARG A 66 -15.63 6.94 9.19
C ARG A 66 -16.79 6.01 9.56
N ALA A 67 -16.87 5.63 10.83
CA ALA A 67 -17.99 4.88 11.34
C ALA A 67 -19.30 5.67 11.10
N PRO A 68 -20.42 4.98 10.84
CA PRO A 68 -21.73 5.63 10.90
C PRO A 68 -21.88 6.31 12.26
N ALA A 69 -22.65 7.41 12.31
CA ALA A 69 -22.88 8.15 13.54
C ALA A 69 -23.41 7.18 14.61
N VAL A 70 -22.56 6.84 15.57
CA VAL A 70 -22.87 5.83 16.58
C VAL A 70 -23.98 6.39 17.46
N ALA A 71 -25.13 5.72 17.49
CA ALA A 71 -26.21 6.06 18.39
C ALA A 71 -25.70 6.08 19.84
N ALA A 72 -25.96 7.18 20.54
CA ALA A 72 -25.58 7.38 21.93
C ALA A 72 -26.28 6.38 22.83
N SER A 73 -25.61 5.26 23.14
CA SER A 73 -25.71 4.53 24.42
C SER A 73 -25.04 3.15 24.44
N GLY A 74 -24.24 2.75 23.45
CA GLY A 74 -23.72 1.37 23.39
C GLY A 74 -22.29 1.26 22.89
N ALA A 75 -21.64 0.13 23.22
CA ALA A 75 -20.40 -0.25 22.58
C ALA A 75 -20.63 -0.47 21.07
N THR A 76 -19.77 0.10 20.23
CA THR A 76 -19.78 -0.16 18.78
C THR A 76 -19.03 -1.45 18.53
N LEU A 77 -19.66 -2.39 17.85
CA LEU A 77 -19.00 -3.58 17.30
C LEU A 77 -18.81 -3.35 15.81
N ALA A 78 -17.57 -3.47 15.34
CA ALA A 78 -17.23 -3.50 13.94
C ALA A 78 -16.67 -4.89 13.59
N VAL A 79 -17.15 -5.46 12.50
CA VAL A 79 -16.71 -6.76 11.98
C VAL A 79 -16.17 -6.57 10.57
N LEU A 80 -14.92 -6.95 10.35
CA LEU A 80 -14.30 -7.03 9.04
C LEU A 80 -14.74 -8.32 8.36
N LEU A 81 -15.37 -8.19 7.20
CA LEU A 81 -15.87 -9.29 6.38
C LEU A 81 -15.11 -9.34 5.05
N ASP A 82 -14.86 -10.55 4.56
CA ASP A 82 -14.41 -10.76 3.19
C ASP A 82 -15.50 -10.35 2.19
N ASP A 83 -15.16 -9.53 1.19
CA ASP A 83 -16.13 -8.96 0.24
C ASP A 83 -16.79 -10.00 -0.69
N GLU A 84 -16.16 -11.16 -0.90
CA GLU A 84 -16.67 -12.21 -1.79
C GLU A 84 -17.48 -13.25 -1.02
N THR A 85 -17.00 -13.64 0.15
CA THR A 85 -17.56 -14.75 0.93
C THR A 85 -18.42 -14.32 2.10
N GLU A 86 -18.40 -13.03 2.44
CA GLU A 86 -19.05 -12.43 3.63
C GLU A 86 -18.61 -13.06 4.95
N SER A 87 -17.51 -13.82 4.93
CA SER A 87 -16.99 -14.50 6.10
C SER A 87 -16.28 -13.51 7.03
N PRO A 88 -16.48 -13.63 8.36
CA PRO A 88 -15.81 -12.77 9.32
C PRO A 88 -14.31 -13.07 9.38
N VAL A 89 -13.52 -12.01 9.32
CA VAL A 89 -12.05 -12.05 9.37
C VAL A 89 -11.53 -11.52 10.69
N ALA A 90 -12.10 -10.41 11.18
CA ALA A 90 -11.73 -9.81 12.45
C ALA A 90 -12.92 -9.06 13.05
N GLU A 91 -12.92 -8.91 14.37
CA GLU A 91 -13.87 -8.07 15.08
C GLU A 91 -13.14 -7.11 16.03
N ALA A 92 -13.70 -5.93 16.22
CA ALA A 92 -13.26 -5.02 17.26
C ALA A 92 -14.44 -4.32 17.91
N ARG A 93 -14.32 -4.14 19.23
CA ARG A 93 -15.31 -3.49 20.08
C ARG A 93 -14.75 -2.19 20.61
N MET A 94 -15.61 -1.20 20.68
CA MET A 94 -15.27 0.10 21.20
C MET A 94 -16.33 0.55 22.20
N SER A 95 -15.88 1.14 23.31
CA SER A 95 -16.77 1.73 24.31
C SER A 95 -16.54 3.24 24.38
N GLY A 96 -17.63 4.03 24.39
CA GLY A 96 -17.57 5.44 24.82
C GLY A 96 -17.20 6.50 23.77
N LEU A 97 -17.59 6.35 22.49
CA LEU A 97 -17.42 7.47 21.55
C LEU A 97 -18.37 8.64 21.88
N PRO A 98 -17.87 9.89 21.80
CA PRO A 98 -18.75 11.04 21.68
C PRO A 98 -19.48 11.02 20.33
N LEU A 99 -20.75 11.39 20.34
CA LEU A 99 -21.56 11.64 19.14
C LEU A 99 -20.88 12.68 18.26
N VAL A 100 -20.17 12.27 17.21
CA VAL A 100 -19.80 13.18 16.12
C VAL A 100 -20.83 13.02 15.02
N GLN A 101 -21.70 14.02 14.87
CA GLN A 101 -22.63 14.09 13.75
C GLN A 101 -21.82 14.07 12.45
N SER A 102 -22.10 13.06 11.62
CA SER A 102 -21.57 12.94 10.27
C SER A 102 -21.95 14.19 9.47
N ARG A 103 -20.96 15.01 9.10
CA ARG A 103 -21.05 15.70 7.81
C ARG A 103 -20.74 14.64 6.77
N ALA A 104 -21.78 14.22 6.04
CA ALA A 104 -21.66 13.26 4.97
C ALA A 104 -20.55 13.68 4.00
N TYR A 105 -19.44 12.95 4.01
CA TYR A 105 -18.62 12.84 2.82
C TYR A 105 -19.14 11.62 2.07
N PRO A 106 -19.74 11.81 0.89
CA PRO A 106 -19.99 10.69 0.01
C PRO A 106 -18.63 10.28 -0.55
N LEU A 107 -17.96 9.33 0.09
CA LEU A 107 -17.06 8.46 -0.65
C LEU A 107 -17.81 7.15 -0.90
N LEU A 108 -18.95 7.29 -1.59
CA LEU A 108 -19.40 6.26 -2.51
C LEU A 108 -18.36 6.25 -3.63
N LEU A 109 -17.27 5.52 -3.45
CA LEU A 109 -16.46 5.09 -4.59
C LEU A 109 -17.37 4.16 -5.40
N HIS A 110 -17.80 4.61 -6.57
CA HIS A 110 -18.57 3.79 -7.49
C HIS A 110 -17.67 2.64 -7.97
N VAL A 111 -18.25 1.48 -8.34
CA VAL A 111 -17.49 0.31 -8.84
C VAL A 111 -16.59 0.69 -10.03
N GLU A 112 -16.97 1.73 -10.76
CA GLU A 112 -16.25 2.32 -11.87
C GLU A 112 -14.98 3.07 -11.43
N ASP A 113 -14.96 3.63 -10.21
CA ASP A 113 -13.76 4.23 -9.56
C ASP A 113 -12.85 3.14 -8.95
N ILE A 114 -13.37 1.92 -8.78
CA ILE A 114 -12.73 0.78 -8.11
C ILE A 114 -11.92 -0.08 -9.09
N ILE A 115 -12.25 0.00 -10.39
CA ILE A 115 -11.33 -0.43 -11.46
C ILE A 115 -10.43 0.76 -11.75
N ALA A 116 -9.58 1.12 -10.79
CA ALA A 116 -8.49 2.02 -11.12
C ALA A 116 -7.75 1.40 -12.32
N PRO A 117 -7.56 2.12 -13.44
CA PRO A 117 -6.54 1.73 -14.42
C PRO A 117 -5.25 1.46 -13.64
N GLU A 118 -4.41 0.51 -14.09
CA GLU A 118 -3.11 0.18 -13.47
C GLU A 118 -2.58 1.41 -12.76
N GLN A 119 -2.62 1.43 -11.42
CA GLN A 119 -2.45 2.67 -10.68
C GLN A 119 -1.05 3.17 -11.00
N ARG A 120 -0.96 4.17 -11.88
CA ARG A 120 0.31 4.72 -12.30
C ARG A 120 0.72 5.75 -11.27
N TRP A 121 1.93 5.60 -10.80
CA TRP A 121 2.54 6.43 -9.78
C TRP A 121 3.50 7.39 -10.44
N THR A 122 3.55 8.62 -9.93
CA THR A 122 4.61 9.55 -10.33
C THR A 122 5.95 9.10 -9.74
N CYS A 123 7.05 9.61 -10.29
CA CYS A 123 8.37 9.41 -9.66
C CYS A 123 8.38 9.90 -8.21
N GLU A 124 7.62 10.95 -7.89
CA GLU A 124 7.49 11.48 -6.53
C GLU A 124 6.75 10.51 -5.59
N ASP A 125 5.66 9.89 -6.06
CA ASP A 125 4.95 8.86 -5.29
C ASP A 125 5.87 7.67 -4.99
N ILE A 126 6.63 7.22 -6.00
CA ILE A 126 7.58 6.11 -5.85
C ILE A 126 8.72 6.49 -4.91
N ALA A 127 9.32 7.67 -5.08
CA ALA A 127 10.38 8.14 -4.19
C ALA A 127 9.88 8.19 -2.74
N THR A 128 8.68 8.71 -2.52
CA THR A 128 8.03 8.75 -1.21
C THR A 128 7.86 7.34 -0.63
N HIS A 129 7.38 6.39 -1.42
CA HIS A 129 7.22 5.02 -0.95
C HIS A 129 8.56 4.31 -0.72
N VAL A 130 9.54 4.49 -1.60
CA VAL A 130 10.90 3.94 -1.50
C VAL A 130 11.59 4.40 -0.22
N SER A 131 11.49 5.67 0.14
CA SER A 131 12.03 6.19 1.40
C SER A 131 11.30 5.71 2.65
N ASN A 132 10.12 5.11 2.47
CA ASN A 132 9.43 4.40 3.53
C ASN A 132 9.57 2.88 3.42
N PHE A 133 10.16 2.36 2.34
CA PHE A 133 10.35 0.95 2.03
C PHE A 133 11.69 0.43 2.57
N ASN A 134 11.75 -0.80 3.09
CA ASN A 134 13.04 -1.38 3.49
C ASN A 134 13.79 -1.92 2.26
N VAL A 135 14.26 -1.01 1.41
CA VAL A 135 14.99 -1.32 0.16
C VAL A 135 16.23 -2.17 0.44
N THR A 136 16.90 -1.92 1.56
CA THR A 136 18.10 -2.67 1.95
C THR A 136 17.79 -4.14 2.22
N GLN A 137 16.69 -4.44 2.90
CA GLN A 137 16.23 -5.81 3.11
C GLN A 137 15.84 -6.48 1.79
N ALA A 138 15.09 -5.78 0.93
CA ALA A 138 14.72 -6.32 -0.39
C ALA A 138 15.95 -6.62 -1.26
N CYS A 139 16.93 -5.72 -1.29
CA CYS A 139 18.22 -5.91 -1.95
C CYS A 139 18.96 -7.14 -1.39
N SER A 140 18.97 -7.30 -0.06
CA SER A 140 19.62 -8.44 0.59
C SER A 140 18.93 -9.78 0.29
N SER A 141 17.59 -9.78 0.18
CA SER A 141 16.83 -11.00 -0.14
C SER A 141 16.94 -11.42 -1.60
N LEU A 142 17.02 -10.47 -2.54
CA LEU A 142 17.14 -10.74 -3.98
C LEU A 142 18.59 -11.01 -4.41
N GLY A 143 19.57 -10.46 -3.70
CA GLY A 143 20.94 -10.32 -4.18
C GLY A 143 21.12 -9.01 -4.94
N VAL A 144 22.33 -8.42 -4.85
CA VAL A 144 22.61 -7.06 -5.34
C VAL A 144 22.39 -6.95 -6.84
N GLU A 145 22.86 -7.93 -7.61
CA GLU A 145 22.80 -7.94 -9.07
C GLU A 145 21.35 -7.98 -9.56
N THR A 146 20.57 -8.94 -9.06
CA THR A 146 19.14 -9.07 -9.40
C THR A 146 18.34 -7.87 -8.91
N PHE A 147 18.69 -7.29 -7.76
CA PHE A 147 18.08 -6.06 -7.28
C PHE A 147 18.29 -4.91 -8.27
N VAL A 148 19.55 -4.64 -8.65
CA VAL A 148 19.90 -3.56 -9.60
C VAL A 148 19.21 -3.78 -10.94
N GLU A 149 19.11 -5.03 -11.39
CA GLU A 149 18.50 -5.39 -12.68
C GLU A 149 17.01 -5.06 -12.69
N ARG A 150 16.29 -5.48 -11.64
CA ARG A 150 14.85 -5.21 -11.50
C ARG A 150 14.54 -3.73 -11.41
N ILE A 151 15.28 -2.96 -10.60
CA ILE A 151 15.01 -1.51 -10.47
C ILE A 151 15.36 -0.77 -11.75
N ALA A 152 16.39 -1.19 -12.49
CA ALA A 152 16.75 -0.53 -13.74
C ALA A 152 15.75 -0.85 -14.85
N GLN A 153 15.30 -2.11 -14.96
CA GLN A 153 14.21 -2.48 -15.85
C GLN A 153 12.93 -1.70 -15.52
N PHE A 154 12.63 -1.52 -14.24
CA PHE A 154 11.50 -0.70 -13.80
C PHE A 154 11.65 0.78 -14.17
N CYS A 155 12.81 1.40 -13.93
CA CYS A 155 13.02 2.83 -14.18
C CYS A 155 13.14 3.17 -15.67
N PHE A 156 13.70 2.26 -16.48
CA PHE A 156 14.06 2.54 -17.88
C PHE A 156 13.16 1.83 -18.89
N GLY A 157 12.41 0.80 -18.48
CA GLY A 157 11.61 -0.06 -19.35
C GLY A 157 12.42 -0.96 -20.27
N GLU A 158 13.75 -0.86 -20.24
CA GLU A 158 14.69 -1.63 -21.05
C GLU A 158 15.86 -2.09 -20.19
N PHE A 159 16.57 -3.13 -20.65
CA PHE A 159 17.78 -3.58 -19.97
C PHE A 159 18.88 -2.53 -20.13
N PRO A 160 19.36 -1.90 -19.04
CA PRO A 160 20.53 -1.03 -19.10
C PRO A 160 21.77 -1.80 -19.56
N SER A 161 22.81 -1.06 -20.00
CA SER A 161 24.08 -1.67 -20.37
C SER A 161 24.73 -2.41 -19.20
N SER A 162 25.45 -3.50 -19.49
CA SER A 162 26.17 -4.27 -18.45
C SER A 162 27.16 -3.42 -17.66
N GLU A 163 27.76 -2.41 -18.29
CA GLU A 163 28.67 -1.47 -17.64
C GLU A 163 27.95 -0.61 -16.58
N MET A 164 26.78 -0.07 -16.93
CA MET A 164 25.97 0.72 -15.99
C MET A 164 25.49 -0.14 -14.82
N MET A 165 25.04 -1.37 -15.11
CA MET A 165 24.64 -2.37 -14.13
C MET A 165 25.74 -2.70 -13.13
N MET A 166 26.96 -2.95 -13.64
CA MET A 166 28.12 -3.21 -12.80
C MET A 166 28.47 -2.02 -11.91
N GLY A 167 28.42 -0.79 -12.46
CA GLY A 167 28.70 0.43 -11.69
C GLY A 167 27.77 0.59 -10.48
N PHE A 168 26.46 0.36 -10.65
CA PHE A 168 25.50 0.43 -9.55
C PHE A 168 25.66 -0.72 -8.54
N ALA A 169 25.87 -1.95 -9.03
CA ALA A 169 26.11 -3.10 -8.16
C ALA A 169 27.39 -2.93 -7.33
N ASP A 170 28.45 -2.44 -7.94
CA ASP A 170 29.72 -2.16 -7.27
C ASP A 170 29.56 -1.02 -6.26
N ALA A 171 28.76 0.01 -6.56
CA ALA A 171 28.47 1.07 -5.60
C ALA A 171 27.80 0.56 -4.32
N ILE A 172 26.84 -0.38 -4.46
CA ILE A 172 26.18 -1.03 -3.33
C ILE A 172 27.15 -1.94 -2.56
N LYS A 173 27.89 -2.82 -3.27
CA LYS A 173 28.83 -3.77 -2.66
C LYS A 173 29.98 -3.07 -1.93
N SER A 174 30.52 -2.00 -2.51
CA SER A 174 31.56 -1.15 -1.92
C SER A 174 31.05 -0.23 -0.83
N ARG A 175 29.73 -0.19 -0.59
CA ARG A 175 29.03 0.68 0.38
C ARG A 175 29.25 2.18 0.11
N THR A 176 29.57 2.54 -1.12
CA THR A 176 29.66 3.94 -1.55
C THR A 176 28.27 4.53 -1.79
N ALA A 177 27.27 3.69 -2.05
CA ALA A 177 25.86 4.05 -2.07
C ALA A 177 25.00 3.00 -1.36
N THR A 178 23.86 3.42 -0.79
CA THR A 178 22.84 2.50 -0.29
C THR A 178 21.95 2.03 -1.44
N PRO A 179 21.29 0.85 -1.33
CA PRO A 179 20.32 0.39 -2.33
C PRO A 179 19.21 1.41 -2.62
N GLU A 180 18.72 2.09 -1.58
CA GLU A 180 17.74 3.18 -1.70
C GLU A 180 18.29 4.34 -2.55
N ARG A 181 19.51 4.81 -2.26
CA ARG A 181 20.12 5.91 -3.02
C ARG A 181 20.36 5.55 -4.48
N VAL A 182 20.72 4.30 -4.76
CA VAL A 182 20.85 3.83 -6.14
C VAL A 182 19.50 3.84 -6.85
N PHE A 183 18.43 3.37 -6.20
CA PHE A 183 17.10 3.37 -6.80
C PHE A 183 16.60 4.80 -7.08
N LEU A 184 16.69 5.70 -6.09
CA LEU A 184 16.32 7.11 -6.27
C LEU A 184 17.14 7.79 -7.37
N ALA A 185 18.45 7.50 -7.47
CA ALA A 185 19.29 8.03 -8.54
C ALA A 185 18.88 7.55 -9.94
N MET A 186 18.40 6.31 -10.07
CA MET A 186 17.87 5.80 -11.34
C MET A 186 16.54 6.47 -11.72
N LEU A 187 15.64 6.64 -10.74
CA LEU A 187 14.35 7.34 -10.91
C LEU A 187 14.53 8.79 -11.35
N ASP A 188 15.47 9.50 -10.73
CA ASP A 188 15.79 10.91 -11.03
C ASP A 188 16.63 11.07 -12.30
N SER A 189 17.10 9.97 -12.90
CA SER A 189 17.97 10.07 -14.07
C SER A 189 17.23 10.70 -15.25
N LYS A 190 17.96 11.54 -15.98
CA LYS A 190 17.46 12.19 -17.20
C LYS A 190 16.89 11.19 -18.23
N GLN A 191 17.44 9.98 -18.28
CA GLN A 191 16.99 8.93 -19.19
C GLN A 191 15.61 8.36 -18.82
N ALA A 192 15.30 8.23 -17.53
CA ALA A 192 13.96 7.89 -17.06
C ALA A 192 12.97 9.02 -17.41
N LEU A 193 13.36 10.27 -17.19
CA LEU A 193 12.51 11.44 -17.46
C LEU A 193 12.23 11.67 -18.96
N GLU A 194 13.23 11.50 -19.83
CA GLU A 194 13.11 11.71 -21.29
C GLU A 194 12.21 10.69 -22.00
N LYS A 195 12.11 9.46 -21.47
CA LYS A 195 11.24 8.40 -22.02
C LYS A 195 9.77 8.57 -21.62
N GLY A 196 9.42 9.64 -20.91
CA GLY A 196 8.04 9.87 -20.46
C GLY A 196 7.62 8.97 -19.30
N VAL A 197 8.58 8.45 -18.53
CA VAL A 197 8.36 7.55 -17.38
C VAL A 197 7.78 8.30 -16.16
N GLN A 198 7.16 9.47 -16.38
CA GLN A 198 6.43 10.22 -15.34
C GLN A 198 5.30 9.41 -14.70
N SER A 199 4.91 8.28 -15.30
CA SER A 199 3.86 7.40 -14.84
C SER A 199 4.35 5.95 -14.83
N LEU A 200 4.88 5.53 -13.69
CA LEU A 200 5.42 4.20 -13.44
C LEU A 200 4.36 3.28 -12.83
N PRO A 201 4.48 1.95 -12.98
CA PRO A 201 3.57 1.03 -12.32
C PRO A 201 3.66 1.14 -10.78
N GLY A 202 2.50 1.22 -10.11
CA GLY A 202 2.42 1.21 -8.65
C GLY A 202 2.69 -0.17 -8.03
N PRO A 203 2.68 -0.28 -6.69
CA PRO A 203 3.14 -1.46 -5.94
C PRO A 203 2.29 -2.73 -6.13
N TYR A 204 1.10 -2.61 -6.72
CA TYR A 204 0.23 -3.73 -7.07
C TYR A 204 0.49 -4.29 -8.48
N SER A 205 1.35 -3.61 -9.27
CA SER A 205 1.73 -4.09 -10.59
C SER A 205 2.76 -5.22 -10.48
N PRO A 206 2.67 -6.28 -11.31
CA PRO A 206 3.73 -7.29 -11.42
C PRO A 206 5.05 -6.71 -11.95
N GLU A 207 5.01 -5.50 -12.53
CA GLU A 207 6.21 -4.79 -12.99
C GLU A 207 6.92 -4.06 -11.84
N TYR A 208 6.30 -3.94 -10.67
CA TYR A 208 6.91 -3.29 -9.51
C TYR A 208 8.12 -4.11 -9.00
N PRO A 209 9.30 -3.51 -8.79
CA PRO A 209 10.55 -4.26 -8.65
C PRO A 209 10.64 -5.11 -7.37
N PHE A 210 9.73 -4.86 -6.41
CA PHE A 210 9.65 -5.58 -5.14
C PHE A 210 8.42 -6.49 -5.00
N SER A 211 7.69 -6.72 -6.10
CA SER A 211 6.58 -7.68 -6.15
C SER A 211 7.04 -9.14 -6.21
#